data_AF-A0A943LIN1-F1
#
_entry.id   AF-A0A943LIN1-F1
#
_cell.length_a   1.000
_cell.length_b   1.000
_cell.length_c   1.000
_cell.angle_alpha   90.00
_cell.angle_beta   90.00
_cell.angle_gamma   90.00
#
_symmetry.space_group_name_H-M   'P 1'
#
loop_
_entity.id
_entity.type
_entity.pdbx_description
1 polymer ?
#
loop_
_entity_poly.entity_id
_entity_poly.type
_entity_poly.pdbx_seq_one_letter_code
_entity_poly.pdbx_strand_id
1 'polypeptide(L)'
;MLEKLFSNYLPILIHLLELMGVIVVIIGAVSAFYKYIMSIFSKKDYPIKYTFANNLAMGLEFKLAGEILKTVLIKNIDELWIIAAVSLLRGFLALLIYWEMKNEKSENNSSMGE
;
A
#
# COMPACT_ATOMS: atom_id res chain seq x y z
N MET A 1 22.56 17.80 -22.09
CA MET A 1 22.59 16.32 -22.21
C MET A 1 21.89 15.63 -21.05
N LEU A 2 22.18 16.00 -19.79
CA LEU A 2 21.54 15.38 -18.61
C LEU A 2 20.01 15.53 -18.57
N GLU A 3 19.45 16.69 -18.92
CA GLU A 3 17.98 16.87 -18.96
C GLU A 3 17.27 15.89 -19.93
N LYS A 4 17.85 15.64 -21.11
CA LYS A 4 17.31 14.66 -22.08
C LYS A 4 17.43 13.21 -21.59
N LEU A 5 18.47 12.90 -20.79
CA LEU A 5 18.59 11.60 -20.15
C LEU A 5 17.52 11.43 -19.06
N PHE A 6 17.39 12.41 -18.16
CA PHE A 6 16.35 12.39 -17.14
C PHE A 6 14.95 12.29 -17.74
N SER A 7 14.64 13.08 -18.78
CA SER A 7 13.31 13.05 -19.41
C SER A 7 12.94 11.73 -20.07
N ASN A 8 13.92 10.93 -20.52
CA ASN A 8 13.65 9.63 -21.14
C ASN A 8 13.62 8.48 -20.12
N TYR A 9 14.49 8.49 -19.11
CA TYR A 9 14.64 7.37 -18.18
C TYR A 9 13.72 7.44 -16.96
N LEU A 10 13.50 8.62 -16.37
CA LEU A 10 12.65 8.73 -15.18
C LEU A 10 11.19 8.30 -15.43
N PRO A 11 10.53 8.62 -16.56
CA PRO A 11 9.16 8.12 -16.82
C PRO A 11 9.06 6.60 -16.76
N ILE A 12 10.08 5.89 -17.24
CA ILE A 12 10.15 4.43 -17.22
C ILE A 12 10.26 3.92 -15.77
N LEU A 13 11.13 4.55 -14.97
CA LEU A 13 11.31 4.21 -13.55
C LEU A 13 10.05 4.49 -12.73
N ILE A 14 9.35 5.59 -13.00
CA ILE A 14 8.08 5.94 -12.34
C ILE A 14 7.03 4.86 -12.62
N HIS A 15 6.84 4.49 -13.89
CA HIS A 15 5.88 3.44 -14.25
C HIS A 15 6.25 2.08 -13.65
N LEU A 16 7.54 1.76 -13.56
CA LEU A 16 8.02 0.54 -12.91
C LEU A 16 7.68 0.51 -11.42
N LEU A 17 7.93 1.60 -10.68
CA LEU A 17 7.58 1.69 -9.27
C LEU A 17 6.08 1.59 -9.04
N GLU A 18 5.28 2.29 -9.86
CA GLU A 18 3.82 2.20 -9.79
C GLU A 18 3.31 0.78 -10.07
N LEU A 19 3.90 0.10 -11.06
CA LEU A 19 3.57 -1.29 -11.40
C LEU A 19 3.89 -2.24 -10.24
N MET A 20 5.06 -2.08 -9.61
CA MET A 20 5.44 -2.87 -8.43
C MET A 20 4.43 -2.70 -7.30
N GLY A 21 4.02 -1.46 -7.01
CA GLY A 21 3.00 -1.17 -6.00
C GLY A 21 1.68 -1.88 -6.30
N VAL A 22 1.22 -1.83 -7.55
CA VAL A 22 0.00 -2.51 -8.00
C VAL A 22 0.12 -4.03 -7.84
N ILE A 23 1.25 -4.63 -8.23
CA ILE A 23 1.49 -6.07 -8.11
C ILE A 23 1.43 -6.52 -6.65
N VAL A 24 2.10 -5.80 -5.74
CA VAL A 24 2.11 -6.14 -4.30
C VAL A 24 0.70 -6.10 -3.71
N VAL A 25 -0.09 -5.07 -4.06
CA VAL A 25 -1.50 -4.96 -3.61
C VAL A 25 -2.35 -6.10 -4.15
N ILE A 26 -2.22 -6.45 -5.44
CA ILE A 26 -2.98 -7.54 -6.06
C ILE A 26 -2.64 -8.88 -5.38
N ILE A 27 -1.36 -9.19 -5.18
CA ILE A 27 -0.93 -10.43 -4.51
C ILE A 27 -1.48 -10.48 -3.08
N GLY A 28 -1.40 -9.37 -2.35
CA GLY A 28 -1.97 -9.26 -1.00
C GLY A 28 -3.48 -9.49 -0.99
N ALA A 29 -4.21 -8.87 -1.90
CA ALA A 29 -5.66 -8.98 -2.01
C ALA A 29 -6.10 -10.42 -2.34
N VAL A 30 -5.48 -11.03 -3.36
CA VAL A 30 -5.78 -12.42 -3.75
C VAL A 30 -5.48 -13.38 -2.60
N SER A 31 -4.32 -13.23 -1.95
CA SER A 31 -3.93 -14.08 -0.83
C SER A 31 -4.85 -13.93 0.38
N ALA A 32 -5.26 -12.70 0.69
CA ALA A 32 -6.17 -12.41 1.79
C ALA A 32 -7.57 -12.95 1.51
N PHE A 33 -8.08 -12.74 0.29
CA PHE A 33 -9.38 -13.21 -0.13
C PHE A 33 -9.46 -14.74 -0.15
N TYR A 34 -8.44 -15.42 -0.69
CA TYR A 34 -8.38 -16.88 -0.69
C TYR A 34 -8.44 -17.45 0.74
N LYS A 35 -7.65 -16.88 1.66
CA LYS A 35 -7.67 -17.30 3.08
C LYS A 35 -9.01 -16.99 3.76
N TYR A 36 -9.65 -15.87 3.42
CA TYR A 36 -10.96 -15.50 3.95
C TYR A 36 -12.03 -16.53 3.56
N ILE A 37 -12.09 -16.89 2.27
CA ILE A 37 -12.99 -17.94 1.79
C ILE A 37 -12.71 -19.26 2.52
N MET A 38 -11.45 -19.67 2.64
CA MET A 38 -11.10 -20.90 3.34
C MET A 38 -11.48 -20.89 4.83
N SER A 39 -11.39 -19.74 5.50
CA SER A 39 -11.76 -19.55 6.91
C SER A 39 -13.27 -19.64 7.14
N ILE A 40 -14.10 -19.27 6.15
CA ILE A 40 -15.55 -19.48 6.22
C ILE A 40 -15.89 -20.98 6.23
N PHE A 41 -15.18 -21.78 5.43
CA PHE A 41 -15.42 -23.23 5.34
C PHE A 41 -14.76 -24.03 6.48
N SER A 42 -13.62 -23.56 6.99
CA SER A 42 -12.91 -24.15 8.11
C SER A 42 -12.82 -23.11 9.23
N LYS A 43 -13.60 -23.27 10.32
CA LYS A 43 -13.63 -22.42 11.55
C LYS A 43 -12.24 -22.27 12.24
N LYS A 44 -11.26 -21.73 11.52
CA LYS A 44 -9.89 -21.46 11.96
C LYS A 44 -9.66 -19.97 11.82
N ASP A 45 -9.28 -19.36 12.93
CA ASP A 45 -8.82 -17.98 12.99
C ASP A 45 -7.44 -17.86 12.34
N TYR A 46 -7.43 -17.46 11.08
CA TYR A 46 -6.19 -17.08 10.42
C TYR A 46 -5.92 -15.59 10.68
N PRO A 47 -4.69 -15.17 10.97
CA PRO A 47 -4.31 -13.77 11.11
C PRO A 47 -4.23 -13.05 9.74
N ILE A 48 -5.27 -13.17 8.91
CA ILE A 48 -5.35 -12.71 7.50
C ILE A 48 -5.22 -11.19 7.42
N LYS A 49 -5.86 -10.50 8.37
CA LYS A 49 -5.92 -9.05 8.50
C LYS A 49 -4.53 -8.39 8.50
N TYR A 50 -3.57 -8.93 9.27
CA TYR A 50 -2.22 -8.34 9.38
C TYR A 50 -1.40 -8.44 8.08
N THR A 51 -1.40 -9.62 7.44
CA THR A 51 -0.63 -9.83 6.21
C THR A 51 -1.16 -8.98 5.06
N PHE A 52 -2.49 -8.78 4.97
CA PHE A 52 -3.07 -7.93 3.95
C PHE A 52 -2.71 -6.45 4.15
N ALA A 53 -2.81 -5.96 5.39
CA ALA A 53 -2.47 -4.59 5.71
C ALA A 53 -0.99 -4.26 5.45
N ASN A 54 -0.08 -5.20 5.76
CA ASN A 54 1.33 -5.06 5.43
C ASN A 54 1.57 -4.92 3.91
N ASN A 55 0.89 -5.75 3.10
CA ASN A 55 1.02 -5.68 1.65
C ASN A 55 0.40 -4.40 1.07
N LEU A 56 -0.69 -3.90 1.67
CA LEU A 56 -1.25 -2.60 1.32
C LEU A 56 -0.28 -1.45 1.63
N ALA A 57 0.35 -1.46 2.81
CA ALA A 57 1.33 -0.44 3.19
C ALA A 57 2.53 -0.43 2.24
N MET A 58 3.10 -1.60 1.94
CA MET A 58 4.22 -1.74 1.00
C MET A 58 3.82 -1.26 -0.42
N GLY A 59 2.63 -1.60 -0.90
CA GLY A 59 2.14 -1.11 -2.19
C GLY A 59 2.01 0.42 -2.23
N LEU A 60 1.69 1.03 -1.09
CA LEU A 60 1.60 2.48 -0.95
C LEU A 60 2.97 3.16 -0.98
N GLU A 61 3.98 2.56 -0.33
CA GLU A 61 5.37 3.04 -0.36
C GLU A 61 5.92 3.08 -1.79
N PHE A 62 5.64 2.05 -2.59
CA PHE A 62 6.02 2.03 -4.01
C PHE A 62 5.32 3.12 -4.83
N LYS A 63 4.03 3.38 -4.56
CA LYS A 63 3.31 4.49 -5.20
C LYS A 63 3.90 5.84 -4.82
N LEU A 64 4.16 6.06 -3.53
CA LEU A 64 4.78 7.30 -3.05
C LEU A 64 6.16 7.52 -3.67
N ALA A 65 6.97 6.46 -3.81
CA ALA A 65 8.26 6.53 -4.48
C ALA A 65 8.14 6.97 -5.95
N GLY A 66 7.17 6.42 -6.69
CA GLY A 66 6.88 6.84 -8.06
C GLY A 66 6.43 8.30 -8.15
N GLU A 67 5.62 8.75 -7.19
CA GLU A 67 5.12 10.13 -7.10
C GLU A 67 6.26 11.12 -6.81
N ILE A 68 7.16 10.79 -5.88
CA ILE A 68 8.37 11.58 -5.59
C ILE A 68 9.21 11.73 -6.87
N LEU A 69 9.47 10.66 -7.61
CA LEU A 69 10.22 10.75 -8.87
C LEU A 69 9.50 11.60 -9.93
N LYS A 70 8.16 11.60 -9.94
CA LYS A 70 7.35 12.39 -10.88
C LYS A 70 7.49 13.90 -10.61
N THR A 71 7.62 14.32 -9.35
CA THR A 71 7.89 15.72 -8.97
C THR A 71 9.27 16.23 -9.42
N VAL A 72 10.25 15.32 -9.58
CA VAL A 72 11.58 15.67 -10.11
C VAL A 72 11.50 15.99 -11.61
N LEU A 73 10.51 15.44 -12.33
CA LEU A 73 10.37 15.58 -13.77
C LEU A 73 9.44 16.74 -14.19
N ILE A 74 8.37 16.96 -13.44
CA ILE A 74 7.29 17.89 -13.80
C ILE A 74 7.14 18.94 -12.70
N LYS A 75 7.30 20.22 -13.06
CA LYS A 75 7.07 21.38 -12.16
C LYS A 75 5.62 21.90 -12.19
N ASN A 76 4.76 21.40 -13.07
CA ASN A 76 3.35 21.78 -13.14
C ASN A 76 2.51 20.86 -12.24
N ILE A 77 1.95 21.49 -11.21
CA ILE A 77 1.52 20.83 -9.98
C ILE A 77 -0.02 20.66 -9.93
N ASP A 78 -0.75 21.30 -10.84
CA ASP A 78 -2.22 21.42 -10.79
C ASP A 78 -2.96 20.08 -10.99
N GLU A 79 -2.53 19.24 -11.93
CA GLU A 79 -3.10 17.90 -12.11
C GLU A 79 -2.51 16.87 -11.13
N LEU A 80 -1.29 17.11 -10.66
CA LEU A 80 -0.59 16.21 -9.75
C LEU A 80 -1.26 16.18 -8.36
N TRP A 81 -1.76 17.33 -7.89
CA TRP A 81 -2.35 17.47 -6.55
C TRP A 81 -3.57 16.60 -6.31
N ILE A 82 -4.46 16.46 -7.30
CA ILE A 82 -5.69 15.67 -7.12
C ILE A 82 -5.35 14.19 -6.98
N ILE A 83 -4.45 13.69 -7.83
CA ILE A 83 -4.01 12.29 -7.81
C ILE A 83 -3.26 11.99 -6.51
N ALA A 84 -2.37 12.89 -6.10
CA ALA A 84 -1.64 12.84 -4.84
C ALA A 84 -2.60 12.78 -3.65
N ALA A 85 -3.56 13.72 -3.57
CA ALA A 85 -4.52 13.81 -2.47
C ALA A 85 -5.36 12.53 -2.34
N VAL A 86 -5.87 11.99 -3.45
CA VAL A 86 -6.65 10.74 -3.44
C VAL A 86 -5.79 9.54 -3.02
N SER A 87 -4.55 9.45 -3.50
CA SER A 87 -3.60 8.40 -3.14
C SER A 87 -3.27 8.43 -1.64
N LEU A 88 -3.03 9.62 -1.10
CA LEU A 88 -2.69 9.87 0.29
C LEU A 88 -3.86 9.55 1.23
N LEU A 89 -5.08 10.00 0.88
CA LEU A 89 -6.30 9.63 1.60
C LEU A 89 -6.50 8.11 1.66
N ARG A 90 -6.26 7.42 0.54
CA ARG A 90 -6.36 5.95 0.47
C ARG A 90 -5.36 5.26 1.39
N GLY A 91 -4.14 5.78 1.47
CA GLY A 91 -3.12 5.32 2.41
C GLY A 91 -3.49 5.54 3.85
N PHE A 92 -3.98 6.72 4.17
CA PHE A 92 -4.37 7.08 5.53
C PHE A 92 -5.49 6.18 6.06
N LEU A 93 -6.52 5.92 5.25
CA LEU A 93 -7.60 4.99 5.59
C LEU A 93 -7.08 3.56 5.82
N ALA A 94 -6.18 3.07 4.96
CA ALA A 94 -5.59 1.75 5.12
C ALA A 94 -4.72 1.63 6.39
N LEU A 95 -4.00 2.70 6.76
CA LEU A 95 -3.19 2.75 7.97
C LEU A 95 -4.04 2.82 9.24
N LEU A 96 -5.15 3.58 9.24
CA LEU A 96 -6.08 3.62 10.37
C LEU A 96 -6.66 2.25 10.66
N ILE A 97 -7.14 1.54 9.62
CA ILE A 97 -7.66 0.18 9.76
C ILE A 97 -6.56 -0.76 10.28
N TYR A 98 -5.32 -0.59 9.83
CA TYR A 98 -4.19 -1.38 10.34
C TYR A 98 -3.89 -1.12 11.82
N TRP A 99 -3.91 0.14 12.26
CA TRP A 99 -3.69 0.51 13.66
C TRP A 99 -4.80 0.00 14.57
N GLU A 100 -6.06 0.11 14.15
CA GLU A 100 -7.20 -0.45 14.87
C GLU A 100 -7.00 -1.96 15.10
N MET A 101 -6.64 -2.69 14.04
CA MET A 101 -6.37 -4.13 14.12
C MET A 101 -5.14 -4.49 14.97
N LYS A 102 -4.16 -3.58 15.10
CA LYS A 102 -3.01 -3.78 15.99
C LYS A 102 -3.41 -3.60 17.45
N ASN A 103 -4.24 -2.60 17.75
CA ASN A 103 -4.70 -2.31 19.10
C ASN A 103 -5.60 -3.42 19.66
N GLU A 104 -6.53 -3.96 18.84
CA GLU A 104 -7.39 -5.10 19.22
C GLU A 104 -6.57 -6.35 19.63
N LYS A 105 -5.39 -6.56 19.03
CA LYS A 105 -4.49 -7.67 19.40
C LYS A 105 -3.74 -7.43 20.70
N SER A 106 -3.37 -6.19 21.00
CA SER A 106 -2.66 -5.86 22.25
C SER A 106 -3.56 -5.89 23.48
N GLU A 107 -4.84 -5.52 23.35
CA GLU A 107 -5.81 -5.64 24.45
C GLU A 107 -6.11 -7.11 24.81
N ASN A 108 -6.33 -7.98 23.82
CA ASN A 108 -6.60 -9.40 24.08
C ASN A 108 -5.41 -10.16 24.72
N ASN A 109 -4.17 -9.71 24.53
CA ASN A 109 -2.99 -10.34 25.15
C ASN A 109 -2.73 -9.86 26.58
N SER A 110 -3.29 -8.71 26.99
CA SER A 110 -3.11 -8.18 28.36
C SER A 110 -4.17 -8.71 29.34
N SER A 111 -5.32 -9.18 28.85
CA SER A 111 -6.37 -9.82 29.66
C SER A 111 -6.14 -11.30 30.00
N MET A 112 -5.11 -11.94 29.43
CA MET A 112 -4.73 -13.34 29.72
C MET A 112 -3.45 -13.45 30.56
N GLY A 113 -2.87 -12.31 30.96
CA GLY A 113 -1.65 -12.22 31.77
C GLY A 113 -1.88 -11.84 33.23
N GLU A 114 -3.14 -11.75 33.68
CA GLU A 114 -3.53 -11.61 35.09
C GLU A 114 -4.21 -12.88 35.61
#